data_AF-A0A800K6E6-F1
#
_entry.id   AF-A0A800K6E6-F1
#
_cell.length_a   1.000
_cell.length_b   1.000
_cell.length_c   1.000
_cell.angle_alpha   90.00
_cell.angle_beta   90.00
_cell.angle_gamma   90.00
#
_symmetry.space_group_name_H-M   'P 1'
#
loop_
_entity.id
_entity.type
_entity.pdbx_description
1 polymer ?
#
loop_
_entity_poly.entity_id
_entity_poly.type
_entity_poly.pdbx_seq_one_letter_code
_entity_poly.pdbx_strand_id
1 'polypeptide(L)'
;MRTLTGASRTTVACVGLALAVGSFAQAIGPPTANAQQALADATATPEGTADLFLRSIRLIRWNTAAQLMHPETLERFHQTVTMIADADSSGAVREYFTQTDSAAYADLDPAVVFDRAVGTMVDDMPGLMHAIYDRDDEVIGRVIEESGEVHAVYRTTARISGAVSEAKAMQLARVQEGWRVFWSDELEVLETALRGVARNRRPPGR
;
A
#
# COMPACT_ATOMS: atom_id res chain seq x y z
N MET A 1 -23.89 -23.24 83.81
CA MET A 1 -22.98 -22.12 83.52
C MET A 1 -22.71 -22.14 82.01
N ARG A 2 -23.34 -21.28 81.20
CA ARG A 2 -22.79 -20.00 80.67
C ARG A 2 -21.30 -20.16 80.31
N THR A 3 -20.86 -20.11 79.04
CA THR A 3 -20.87 -18.96 78.09
C THR A 3 -20.52 -19.45 76.67
N LEU A 4 -21.32 -19.14 75.64
CA LEU A 4 -21.17 -18.07 74.60
C LEU A 4 -19.87 -18.16 73.75
N THR A 5 -19.92 -18.83 72.59
CA THR A 5 -20.06 -18.27 71.20
C THR A 5 -19.03 -17.21 70.79
N GLY A 6 -18.08 -17.62 69.94
CA GLY A 6 -17.27 -16.75 69.10
C GLY A 6 -16.83 -17.51 67.83
N ALA A 7 -17.41 -17.14 66.69
CA ALA A 7 -16.93 -17.56 65.36
C ALA A 7 -17.45 -16.59 64.29
N SER A 8 -16.75 -15.49 64.06
CA SER A 8 -16.91 -14.71 62.82
C SER A 8 -16.06 -15.36 61.74
N ARG A 9 -16.71 -16.00 60.77
CA ARG A 9 -16.09 -16.42 59.51
C ARG A 9 -16.17 -15.25 58.53
N THR A 10 -15.01 -14.69 58.20
CA THR A 10 -14.85 -13.73 57.11
C THR A 10 -14.86 -14.49 55.79
N THR A 11 -15.96 -14.38 55.05
CA THR A 11 -16.08 -14.89 53.68
C THR A 11 -15.40 -13.89 52.75
N VAL A 12 -14.25 -14.28 52.18
CA VAL A 12 -13.60 -13.56 51.07
C VAL A 12 -14.28 -14.03 49.78
N ALA A 13 -15.07 -13.15 49.15
CA ALA A 13 -15.64 -13.39 47.84
C ALA A 13 -14.58 -13.13 46.76
N CYS A 14 -14.09 -14.19 46.13
CA CYS A 14 -13.29 -14.11 44.91
C CYS A 14 -14.18 -13.64 43.76
N VAL A 15 -14.05 -12.37 43.37
CA VAL A 15 -14.62 -11.84 42.12
C VAL A 15 -13.76 -12.37 40.97
N GLY A 16 -14.24 -13.42 40.32
CA GLY A 16 -13.67 -13.92 39.07
C GLY A 16 -13.96 -12.93 37.94
N LEU A 17 -12.94 -12.16 37.55
CA LEU A 17 -12.97 -11.32 36.37
C LEU A 17 -12.74 -12.22 35.14
N ALA A 18 -13.82 -12.64 34.49
CA ALA A 18 -13.75 -13.33 33.20
C ALA A 18 -13.34 -12.34 32.11
N LEU A 19 -12.09 -12.43 31.65
CA LEU A 19 -11.64 -11.75 30.44
C LEU A 19 -12.32 -12.40 29.23
N ALA A 20 -13.38 -11.78 28.74
CA ALA A 20 -13.94 -12.09 27.43
C ALA A 20 -12.95 -11.59 26.37
N VAL A 21 -12.16 -12.52 25.81
CA VAL A 21 -11.36 -12.30 24.61
C VAL A 21 -12.33 -12.20 23.44
N GLY A 22 -12.81 -10.99 23.15
CA GLY A 22 -13.61 -10.71 21.97
C GLY A 22 -12.74 -10.84 20.72
N SER A 23 -12.94 -11.91 19.96
CA SER A 23 -12.39 -12.06 18.62
C SER A 23 -12.95 -10.96 17.71
N PHE A 24 -12.15 -9.93 17.45
CA PHE A 24 -12.39 -8.97 16.36
C PHE A 24 -12.01 -9.61 15.02
N ALA A 25 -12.74 -10.65 14.62
CA ALA A 25 -12.79 -11.05 13.22
C ALA A 25 -13.76 -10.09 12.53
N GLN A 26 -13.29 -8.92 12.12
CA GLN A 26 -14.05 -8.10 11.18
C GLN A 26 -14.20 -8.92 9.90
N ALA A 27 -15.43 -9.36 9.64
CA ALA A 27 -15.80 -10.02 8.42
C ALA A 27 -15.51 -9.07 7.25
N ILE A 28 -14.42 -9.34 6.52
CA ILE A 28 -14.19 -8.79 5.19
C ILE A 28 -15.23 -9.46 4.30
N GLY A 29 -16.43 -8.87 4.23
CA GLY A 29 -17.43 -9.27 3.25
C GLY A 29 -16.88 -9.06 1.84
N PRO A 30 -17.37 -9.82 0.84
CA PRO A 30 -16.98 -9.59 -0.54
C PRO A 30 -17.26 -8.12 -0.92
N PRO A 31 -16.42 -7.52 -1.77
CA PRO A 31 -16.66 -6.17 -2.26
C PRO A 31 -18.10 -6.07 -2.78
N THR A 32 -18.81 -5.03 -2.34
CA THR A 32 -20.20 -4.82 -2.77
C THR A 32 -20.23 -4.63 -4.29
N ALA A 33 -21.26 -5.13 -4.97
CA ALA A 33 -21.45 -4.97 -6.42
C ALA A 33 -21.24 -3.50 -6.89
N ASN A 34 -21.62 -2.53 -6.06
CA ASN A 34 -21.43 -1.11 -6.33
C ASN A 34 -19.96 -0.68 -6.44
N ALA A 35 -19.07 -1.27 -5.64
CA ALA A 35 -17.64 -0.95 -5.65
C ALA A 35 -16.95 -1.51 -6.89
N GLN A 36 -17.34 -2.72 -7.32
CA GLN A 36 -16.83 -3.33 -8.54
C GLN A 36 -17.30 -2.59 -9.79
N GLN A 37 -18.56 -2.16 -9.82
CA GLN A 37 -19.06 -1.32 -10.91
C GLN A 37 -18.33 0.03 -10.96
N ALA A 38 -18.13 0.69 -9.81
CA ALA A 38 -17.41 1.96 -9.75
C ALA A 38 -15.95 1.82 -10.26
N LEU A 39 -15.28 0.71 -9.95
CA LEU A 39 -13.94 0.44 -10.48
C LEU A 39 -13.98 0.22 -12.00
N ALA A 40 -14.93 -0.58 -12.49
CA ALA A 40 -15.10 -0.84 -13.93
C ALA A 40 -15.39 0.44 -14.72
N ASP A 41 -16.25 1.32 -14.18
CA ASP A 41 -16.57 2.61 -14.80
C ASP A 41 -15.35 3.54 -14.82
N ALA A 42 -14.58 3.58 -13.72
CA ALA A 42 -13.35 4.37 -13.64
C ALA A 42 -12.27 3.86 -14.59
N THR A 43 -12.17 2.55 -14.79
CA THR A 43 -11.15 1.94 -15.68
C THR A 43 -11.59 1.82 -17.13
N ALA A 44 -12.79 2.30 -17.48
CA ALA A 44 -13.30 2.30 -18.85
C ALA A 44 -12.53 3.28 -19.77
N THR A 45 -11.93 4.32 -19.20
CA THR A 45 -11.12 5.32 -19.93
C THR A 45 -9.71 5.42 -19.34
N PRO A 46 -8.70 5.79 -20.15
CA PRO A 46 -7.35 5.97 -19.65
C PRO A 46 -7.26 7.14 -18.67
N GLU A 47 -8.00 8.23 -18.91
CA GLU A 47 -8.05 9.38 -18.00
C GLU A 47 -8.67 9.03 -16.64
N GLY A 48 -9.78 8.28 -16.64
CA GLY A 48 -10.41 7.82 -15.39
C GLY A 48 -9.52 6.87 -14.60
N THR A 49 -8.75 6.03 -15.28
CA THR A 49 -7.77 5.13 -14.65
C THR A 49 -6.62 5.93 -14.04
N ALA A 50 -6.07 6.89 -14.78
CA ALA A 50 -4.98 7.74 -14.31
C ALA A 50 -5.42 8.58 -13.10
N ASP A 51 -6.61 9.19 -13.14
CA ASP A 51 -7.18 9.95 -12.03
C ASP A 51 -7.33 9.07 -10.78
N LEU A 52 -7.95 7.89 -10.93
CA LEU A 52 -8.16 6.97 -9.80
C LEU A 52 -6.83 6.45 -9.24
N PHE A 53 -5.83 6.23 -10.10
CA PHE A 53 -4.50 5.80 -9.68
C PHE A 53 -3.78 6.88 -8.86
N LEU A 54 -3.68 8.11 -9.38
CA LEU A 54 -3.07 9.25 -8.71
C LEU A 54 -3.77 9.55 -7.37
N ARG A 55 -5.10 9.51 -7.37
CA ARG A 55 -5.91 9.67 -6.16
C ARG A 55 -5.68 8.55 -5.15
N SER A 56 -5.52 7.30 -5.61
CA SER A 56 -5.25 6.16 -4.72
C SER A 56 -3.90 6.30 -4.04
N ILE A 57 -2.87 6.77 -4.77
CA ILE A 57 -1.55 7.09 -4.18
C ILE A 57 -1.68 8.19 -3.12
N ARG A 58 -2.33 9.31 -3.46
CA ARG A 58 -2.51 10.44 -2.53
C ARG A 58 -3.28 10.06 -1.27
N LEU A 59 -4.25 9.15 -1.40
CA LEU A 59 -5.06 8.64 -0.29
C LEU A 59 -4.45 7.40 0.39
N ILE A 60 -3.22 6.99 0.02
CA ILE A 60 -2.49 5.88 0.65
C ILE A 60 -3.29 4.57 0.53
N ARG A 61 -3.97 4.38 -0.60
CA ARG A 61 -4.74 3.17 -0.93
C ARG A 61 -3.94 2.26 -1.84
N TRP A 62 -2.84 1.71 -1.31
CA TRP A 62 -1.86 0.95 -2.10
C TRP A 62 -2.47 -0.28 -2.78
N ASN A 63 -3.34 -1.01 -2.08
CA ASN A 63 -4.11 -2.11 -2.66
C ASN A 63 -4.96 -1.70 -3.87
N THR A 64 -5.48 -0.47 -3.89
CA THR A 64 -6.29 0.06 -4.98
C THR A 64 -5.38 0.53 -6.11
N ALA A 65 -4.27 1.19 -5.79
CA ALA A 65 -3.25 1.56 -6.77
C ALA A 65 -2.71 0.32 -7.51
N ALA A 66 -2.42 -0.76 -6.79
CA ALA A 66 -1.94 -2.02 -7.37
C ALA A 66 -2.93 -2.63 -8.38
N GLN A 67 -4.24 -2.60 -8.08
CA GLN A 67 -5.28 -3.10 -8.99
C GLN A 67 -5.38 -2.31 -10.31
N LEU A 68 -4.86 -1.08 -10.33
CA LEU A 68 -4.84 -0.20 -11.50
C LEU A 68 -3.55 -0.31 -12.31
N MET A 69 -2.56 -1.05 -11.82
CA MET A 69 -1.29 -1.26 -12.52
C MET A 69 -1.40 -2.38 -13.56
N HIS A 70 -0.60 -2.26 -14.60
CA HIS A 70 -0.40 -3.33 -15.56
C HIS A 70 0.29 -4.52 -14.86
N PRO A 71 -0.06 -5.78 -15.17
CA PRO A 71 0.59 -6.94 -14.56
C PRO A 71 2.12 -6.93 -14.68
N GLU A 72 2.65 -6.46 -15.81
CA GLU A 72 4.10 -6.30 -16.01
C GLU A 72 4.73 -5.28 -15.05
N THR A 73 4.02 -4.19 -14.74
CA THR A 73 4.47 -3.19 -13.76
C THR A 73 4.57 -3.81 -12.37
N LEU A 74 3.57 -4.61 -11.98
CA LEU A 74 3.56 -5.31 -10.70
C LEU A 74 4.70 -6.33 -10.61
N GLU A 75 4.91 -7.11 -11.67
CA GLU A 75 6.00 -8.08 -11.75
C GLU A 75 7.38 -7.39 -11.68
N ARG A 76 7.56 -6.28 -12.41
CA ARG A 76 8.77 -5.46 -12.31
C ARG A 76 8.99 -4.94 -10.88
N PHE A 77 7.93 -4.47 -10.22
CA PHE A 77 8.04 -4.00 -8.84
C PHE A 77 8.42 -5.14 -7.89
N HIS A 78 7.80 -6.31 -8.04
CA HIS A 78 8.12 -7.52 -7.29
C HIS A 78 9.61 -7.88 -7.44
N GLN A 79 10.13 -7.89 -8.67
CA GLN A 79 11.55 -8.13 -8.94
C GLN A 79 12.45 -7.08 -8.29
N THR A 80 12.07 -5.81 -8.31
CA THR A 80 12.80 -4.74 -7.62
C THR A 80 12.88 -4.98 -6.11
N VAL A 81 11.76 -5.34 -5.46
CA VAL A 81 11.75 -5.69 -4.03
C VAL A 81 12.63 -6.90 -3.76
N THR A 82 12.56 -7.94 -4.60
CA THR A 82 13.41 -9.13 -4.51
C THR A 82 14.89 -8.75 -4.56
N MET A 83 15.31 -7.95 -5.54
CA MET A 83 16.70 -7.51 -5.66
C MET A 83 17.18 -6.68 -4.46
N ILE A 84 16.32 -5.81 -3.93
CA ILE A 84 16.64 -5.00 -2.73
C ILE A 84 16.79 -5.92 -1.51
N ALA A 85 15.89 -6.88 -1.34
CA ALA A 85 15.90 -7.83 -0.25
C ALA A 85 17.09 -8.79 -0.30
N ASP A 86 17.46 -9.28 -1.49
CA ASP A 86 18.58 -10.21 -1.69
C ASP A 86 19.94 -9.57 -1.42
N ALA A 87 20.02 -8.24 -1.44
CA ALA A 87 21.21 -7.52 -1.00
C ALA A 87 21.47 -7.66 0.52
N ASP A 88 20.46 -8.04 1.31
CA ASP A 88 20.57 -8.36 2.74
C ASP A 88 20.60 -9.88 2.97
N SER A 89 21.78 -10.41 3.28
CA SER A 89 21.97 -11.84 3.53
C SER A 89 21.30 -12.34 4.82
N SER A 90 20.87 -11.44 5.71
CA SER A 90 20.16 -11.84 6.94
C SER A 90 18.68 -12.15 6.71
N GLY A 91 18.10 -11.69 5.58
CA GLY A 91 16.68 -11.82 5.27
C GLY A 91 15.78 -10.79 5.98
N ALA A 92 16.32 -9.96 6.86
CA ALA A 92 15.55 -9.01 7.66
C ALA A 92 14.85 -7.94 6.80
N VAL A 93 15.48 -7.47 5.71
CA VAL A 93 14.85 -6.52 4.77
C VAL A 93 13.64 -7.15 4.07
N ARG A 94 13.72 -8.43 3.71
CA ARG A 94 12.60 -9.14 3.08
C ARG A 94 11.42 -9.26 4.02
N GLU A 95 11.69 -9.80 5.22
CA GLU A 95 10.67 -9.98 6.26
C GLU A 95 10.01 -8.64 6.60
N TYR A 96 10.81 -7.57 6.66
CA TYR A 96 10.33 -6.23 6.91
C TYR A 96 9.33 -5.74 5.84
N PHE A 97 9.70 -5.74 4.56
CA PHE A 97 8.82 -5.20 3.51
C PHE A 97 7.59 -6.07 3.25
N THR A 98 7.72 -7.39 3.41
CA THR A 98 6.72 -8.34 2.90
C THR A 98 5.92 -8.98 4.02
N GLN A 99 6.33 -8.76 5.27
CA GLN A 99 5.73 -9.31 6.49
C GLN A 99 5.57 -10.84 6.40
N THR A 100 6.51 -11.49 5.72
CA THR A 100 6.54 -12.93 5.50
C THR A 100 7.97 -13.45 5.49
N ASP A 101 8.12 -14.76 5.75
CA ASP A 101 9.42 -15.41 5.62
C ASP A 101 9.84 -15.61 4.15
N SER A 102 11.12 -15.96 3.96
CA SER A 102 11.72 -16.17 2.65
C SER A 102 11.08 -17.29 1.82
N ALA A 103 10.50 -18.31 2.46
CA ALA A 103 9.92 -19.45 1.76
C ALA A 103 8.54 -19.08 1.18
N ALA A 104 7.72 -18.39 1.97
CA ALA A 104 6.39 -17.93 1.57
C ALA A 104 6.43 -16.71 0.62
N TYR A 105 7.52 -15.95 0.59
CA TYR A 105 7.67 -14.78 -0.29
C TYR A 105 7.54 -15.13 -1.78
N ALA A 106 8.15 -16.23 -2.23
CA ALA A 106 8.18 -16.58 -3.65
C ALA A 106 6.80 -16.85 -4.27
N ASP A 107 5.83 -17.20 -3.43
CA ASP A 107 4.46 -17.51 -3.82
C ASP A 107 3.50 -16.30 -3.65
N LEU A 108 4.00 -15.15 -3.21
CA LEU A 108 3.17 -13.96 -3.06
C LEU A 108 2.76 -13.38 -4.41
N ASP A 109 1.50 -12.98 -4.49
CA ASP A 109 1.00 -12.19 -5.61
C ASP A 109 1.77 -10.85 -5.69
N PRO A 110 2.27 -10.44 -6.87
CA PRO A 110 2.98 -9.17 -7.04
C PRO A 110 2.24 -7.93 -6.51
N ALA A 111 0.90 -7.90 -6.59
CA ALA A 111 0.08 -6.83 -6.02
C ALA A 111 0.15 -6.79 -4.49
N VAL A 112 0.23 -7.95 -3.84
CA VAL A 112 0.41 -8.06 -2.39
C VAL A 112 1.81 -7.61 -1.98
N VAL A 113 2.83 -7.95 -2.77
CA VAL A 113 4.20 -7.45 -2.53
C VAL A 113 4.24 -5.92 -2.62
N PHE A 114 3.61 -5.33 -3.64
CA PHE A 114 3.51 -3.89 -3.78
C PHE A 114 2.84 -3.24 -2.55
N ASP A 115 1.63 -3.70 -2.20
CA ASP A 115 0.84 -3.14 -1.10
C ASP A 115 1.60 -3.16 0.23
N ARG A 116 2.21 -4.32 0.57
CA ARG A 116 2.95 -4.49 1.82
C ARG A 116 4.25 -3.69 1.85
N ALA A 117 5.04 -3.74 0.77
CA ALA A 117 6.33 -3.07 0.73
C ALA A 117 6.17 -1.55 0.80
N VAL A 118 5.22 -0.99 0.04
CA VAL A 118 4.96 0.45 0.05
C VAL A 118 4.32 0.89 1.36
N GLY A 119 3.34 0.12 1.89
CA GLY A 119 2.74 0.42 3.18
C GLY A 119 3.77 0.51 4.30
N THR A 120 4.60 -0.53 4.41
CA THR A 120 5.65 -0.63 5.43
C THR A 120 6.72 0.47 5.26
N MET A 121 7.08 0.83 4.02
CA MET A 121 7.99 1.95 3.75
C MET A 121 7.40 3.30 4.19
N VAL A 122 6.13 3.55 3.88
CA VAL A 122 5.47 4.83 4.18
C VAL A 122 5.31 5.03 5.69
N ASP A 123 5.06 3.96 6.44
CA ASP A 123 5.02 3.99 7.90
C ASP A 123 6.37 4.41 8.52
N ASP A 124 7.49 4.00 7.89
CA ASP A 124 8.86 4.35 8.32
C ASP A 124 9.31 5.74 7.86
N MET A 125 8.63 6.34 6.88
CA MET A 125 8.99 7.62 6.26
C MET A 125 7.85 8.64 6.29
N PRO A 126 7.49 9.21 7.46
CA PRO A 126 6.43 10.21 7.55
C PRO A 126 6.62 11.42 6.63
N GLY A 127 7.88 11.81 6.37
CA GLY A 127 8.20 12.87 5.41
C GLY A 127 7.77 12.55 3.96
N LEU A 128 7.88 11.28 3.55
CA LEU A 128 7.39 10.82 2.25
C LEU A 128 5.86 10.86 2.21
N MET A 129 5.18 10.46 3.29
CA MET A 129 3.72 10.55 3.40
C MET A 129 3.24 12.00 3.20
N HIS A 130 3.90 12.96 3.86
CA HIS A 130 3.59 14.38 3.68
C HIS A 130 3.82 14.83 2.24
N ALA A 131 4.92 14.44 1.60
CA ALA A 131 5.19 14.79 0.21
C ALA A 131 4.16 14.22 -0.78
N ILE A 132 3.66 13.00 -0.53
CA ILE A 132 2.62 12.37 -1.35
C ILE A 132 1.25 13.02 -1.14
N TYR A 133 0.92 13.37 0.10
CA TYR A 133 -0.37 13.97 0.43
C TYR A 133 -0.46 15.44 -0.01
N ASP A 134 0.65 16.18 0.08
CA ASP A 134 0.71 17.63 -0.13
C ASP A 134 0.89 18.00 -1.61
N ARG A 135 0.13 17.34 -2.49
CA ARG A 135 0.07 17.65 -3.92
C ARG A 135 -1.35 17.56 -4.48
N ASP A 136 -1.58 18.34 -5.53
CA ASP A 136 -2.75 18.25 -6.38
C ASP A 136 -2.38 17.71 -7.73
N ASP A 137 -3.08 16.65 -8.13
CA ASP A 137 -2.93 15.99 -9.41
C ASP A 137 -4.21 16.24 -10.23
N GLU A 138 -4.07 16.74 -11.45
CA GLU A 138 -5.19 17.00 -12.38
C GLU A 138 -4.88 16.37 -13.74
N VAL A 139 -5.67 15.38 -14.16
CA VAL A 139 -5.56 14.82 -15.52
C VAL A 139 -6.12 15.81 -16.52
N ILE A 140 -5.26 16.32 -17.42
CA ILE A 140 -5.62 17.39 -18.37
C ILE A 140 -5.94 16.86 -19.77
N GLY A 141 -5.59 15.61 -20.09
CA GLY A 141 -5.93 15.00 -21.36
C GLY A 141 -5.18 13.70 -21.63
N ARG A 142 -5.17 13.29 -22.89
CA ARG A 142 -4.45 12.09 -23.34
C ARG A 142 -3.80 12.29 -24.72
N VAL A 143 -2.75 11.51 -24.95
CA VAL A 143 -2.10 11.33 -26.25
C VAL A 143 -2.19 9.86 -26.62
N ILE A 144 -2.71 9.57 -27.81
CA ILE A 144 -2.86 8.20 -28.32
C ILE A 144 -1.65 7.89 -29.18
N GLU A 145 -1.00 6.75 -28.96
CA GLU A 145 0.10 6.28 -29.79
C GLU A 145 -0.39 5.35 -30.90
N GLU A 146 0.41 5.24 -31.97
CA GLU A 146 0.12 4.33 -33.08
C GLU A 146 0.13 2.85 -32.66
N SER A 147 0.86 2.51 -31.59
CA SER A 147 0.91 1.17 -30.97
C SER A 147 -0.39 0.76 -30.29
N GLY A 148 -1.32 1.70 -30.05
CA GLY A 148 -2.54 1.49 -29.28
C GLY A 148 -2.40 1.78 -27.78
N GLU A 149 -1.19 2.11 -27.32
CA GLU A 149 -0.94 2.63 -25.98
C GLU A 149 -1.41 4.09 -25.86
N VAL A 150 -1.71 4.52 -24.65
CA VAL A 150 -2.17 5.88 -24.37
C VAL A 150 -1.35 6.50 -23.27
N HIS A 151 -0.92 7.74 -23.47
CA HIS A 151 -0.33 8.57 -22.44
C HIS A 151 -1.39 9.49 -21.85
N ALA A 152 -1.78 9.26 -20.59
CA ALA A 152 -2.56 10.26 -19.85
C ALA A 152 -1.61 11.39 -19.44
N VAL A 153 -1.96 12.62 -19.81
CA VAL A 153 -1.21 13.81 -19.43
C VAL A 153 -1.88 14.42 -18.21
N TYR A 154 -1.10 14.67 -17.17
CA TYR A 154 -1.60 15.26 -15.93
C TYR A 154 -0.67 16.37 -15.46
N ARG A 155 -1.23 17.28 -14.67
CA ARG A 155 -0.51 18.35 -13.99
C ARG A 155 -0.42 18.00 -12.51
N THR A 156 0.77 18.07 -11.96
CA THR A 156 1.01 17.96 -10.51
C THR A 156 1.47 19.31 -9.97
N THR A 157 0.93 19.68 -8.81
CA THR A 157 1.30 20.91 -8.10
C THR A 157 1.46 20.60 -6.62
N ALA A 158 2.68 20.76 -6.09
CA ALA A 158 2.90 20.68 -4.65
C ALA A 158 2.16 21.84 -3.95
N ARG A 159 1.57 21.60 -2.78
CA ARG A 159 0.82 22.60 -1.99
C ARG A 159 1.72 23.43 -1.08
N ILE A 160 2.88 23.81 -1.59
CA ILE A 160 3.83 24.69 -0.93
C ILE A 160 3.88 26.05 -1.63
N SER A 161 4.08 27.12 -0.86
CA SER A 161 4.15 28.47 -1.41
C SER A 161 5.28 28.59 -2.44
N GLY A 162 4.94 29.06 -3.65
CA GLY A 162 5.91 29.23 -4.74
C GLY A 162 6.15 27.96 -5.57
N ALA A 163 5.43 26.87 -5.32
CA ALA A 163 5.46 25.69 -6.20
C ALA A 163 5.02 26.05 -7.62
N VAL A 164 5.78 25.57 -8.60
CA VAL A 164 5.41 25.63 -10.01
C VAL A 164 4.74 24.32 -10.39
N SER A 165 3.67 24.40 -11.16
CA SER A 165 2.99 23.19 -11.63
C SER A 165 3.82 22.50 -12.70
N GLU A 166 3.94 21.18 -12.61
CA GLU A 166 4.67 20.35 -13.57
C GLU A 166 3.68 19.52 -14.38
N ALA A 167 3.90 19.43 -15.69
CA ALA A 167 3.15 18.53 -16.57
C ALA A 167 3.92 17.22 -16.74
N LYS A 168 3.21 16.11 -16.56
CA LYS A 168 3.75 14.76 -16.64
C LYS A 168 2.88 13.89 -17.54
N ALA A 169 3.44 12.79 -18.02
CA ALA A 169 2.74 11.80 -18.80
C ALA A 169 2.86 10.43 -18.12
N MET A 170 1.76 9.67 -18.11
CA MET A 170 1.69 8.32 -17.59
C MET A 170 1.22 7.41 -18.71
N GLN A 171 1.99 6.38 -19.02
CA GLN A 171 1.63 5.40 -20.03
C GLN A 171 0.58 4.43 -19.47
N LEU A 172 -0.41 4.09 -20.29
CA LEU A 172 -1.46 3.12 -20.00
C LEU A 172 -1.68 2.21 -21.20
N ALA A 173 -2.02 0.96 -20.92
CA ALA A 173 -2.50 0.01 -21.92
C ALA A 173 -3.85 -0.57 -21.52
N ARG A 174 -4.61 -1.00 -22.54
CA ARG A 174 -5.91 -1.63 -22.34
C ARG A 174 -5.75 -3.13 -22.20
N VAL A 175 -6.21 -3.68 -21.09
CA VAL A 175 -6.37 -5.12 -20.85
C VAL A 175 -7.86 -5.50 -20.80
N GLN A 176 -8.17 -6.78 -20.59
CA GLN A 176 -9.56 -7.27 -20.56
C GLN A 176 -10.40 -6.55 -19.50
N GLU A 177 -9.81 -6.24 -18.35
CA GLU A 177 -10.44 -5.62 -17.18
C GLU A 177 -10.38 -4.07 -17.20
N GLY A 178 -10.04 -3.46 -18.33
CA GLY A 178 -9.97 -2.00 -18.52
C GLY A 178 -8.56 -1.47 -18.77
N TRP A 179 -8.38 -0.16 -18.63
CA TRP A 179 -7.06 0.46 -18.75
C TRP A 179 -6.21 0.20 -17.50
N ARG A 180 -4.90 0.07 -17.69
CA ARG A 180 -3.92 -0.18 -16.63
C ARG A 180 -2.67 0.65 -16.83
N VAL A 181 -2.12 1.12 -15.71
CA VAL A 181 -0.97 2.01 -15.62
C VAL A 181 0.33 1.23 -15.77
N PHE A 182 1.16 1.62 -16.73
CA PHE A 182 2.53 1.15 -16.84
C PHE A 182 3.43 1.82 -15.80
N TRP A 183 4.72 1.51 -15.82
CA TRP A 183 5.68 2.14 -14.90
C TRP A 183 5.62 3.67 -15.04
N SER A 184 5.49 4.40 -13.91
CA SER A 184 5.35 5.86 -13.90
C SER A 184 6.35 6.52 -12.94
N ASP A 185 6.54 7.84 -13.07
CA ASP A 185 7.38 8.65 -12.17
C ASP A 185 7.04 8.43 -10.69
N GLU A 186 5.76 8.30 -10.34
CA GLU A 186 5.32 8.01 -8.97
C GLU A 186 5.98 6.74 -8.44
N LEU A 187 6.06 5.70 -9.27
CA LEU A 187 6.64 4.42 -8.90
C LEU A 187 8.17 4.50 -8.81
N GLU A 188 8.82 5.36 -9.59
CA GLU A 188 10.25 5.64 -9.45
C GLU A 188 10.59 6.31 -8.11
N VAL A 189 9.72 7.21 -7.64
CA VAL A 189 9.87 7.83 -6.31
C VAL A 189 9.73 6.77 -5.21
N LEU A 190 8.73 5.89 -5.30
CA LEU A 190 8.53 4.81 -4.33
C LEU A 190 9.69 3.80 -4.35
N GLU A 191 10.19 3.41 -5.53
CA GLU A 191 11.37 2.57 -5.67
C GLU A 191 12.59 3.22 -5.00
N THR A 192 12.82 4.50 -5.24
CA THR A 192 13.95 5.23 -4.67
C THR A 192 13.89 5.25 -3.15
N ALA A 193 12.69 5.48 -2.59
CA ALA A 193 12.46 5.44 -1.16
C ALA A 193 12.66 4.03 -0.57
N LEU A 194 12.20 2.97 -1.24
CA LEU A 194 12.42 1.58 -0.82
C LEU A 194 13.91 1.26 -0.69
N ARG A 195 14.71 1.68 -1.69
CA ARG A 195 16.17 1.53 -1.65
C ARG A 195 16.78 2.30 -0.47
N GLY A 196 16.24 3.47 -0.14
CA GLY A 196 16.63 4.26 1.04
C GLY A 196 16.39 3.51 2.36
N VAL A 197 15.18 2.99 2.56
CA VAL A 197 14.81 2.24 3.78
C VAL A 197 15.66 0.98 3.94
N ALA A 198 15.85 0.22 2.87
CA ALA A 198 16.64 -1.01 2.91
C ALA A 198 18.11 -0.75 3.33
N ARG A 199 18.72 0.34 2.83
CA ARG A 199 20.09 0.72 3.24
C ARG A 199 20.21 1.02 4.72
N ASN A 200 19.20 1.68 5.31
CA ASN A 200 19.21 2.03 6.73
C ASN A 200 19.01 0.81 7.65
N ARG A 201 18.44 -0.28 7.13
CA ARG A 201 18.14 -1.50 7.89
C ARG A 201 19.18 -2.60 7.74
N ARG A 202 20.12 -2.48 6.79
CA ARG A 202 21.19 -3.46 6.62
C ARG A 202 22.09 -3.44 7.88
N PRO A 203 22.40 -4.61 8.48
CA PRO A 203 23.34 -4.67 9.59
C PRO A 203 24.68 -4.03 9.18
N PRO A 204 25.36 -3.27 10.05
CA PRO A 204 26.73 -2.83 9.77
C PRO A 204 27.58 -4.07 9.48
N GLY A 205 28.29 -4.04 8.35
CA GLY A 205 29.02 -5.18 7.81
C GLY A 205 29.90 -5.85 8.87
N ARG A 206 29.82 -7.17 8.96
CA ARG A 206 30.85 -8.02 9.55
C ARG A 206 32.01 -8.17 8.59
#